data_AF-A0A529MWR1-F1
#
_entry.id   AF-A0A529MWR1-F1
#
_cell.length_a   1.000
_cell.length_b   1.000
_cell.length_c   1.000
_cell.angle_alpha   90.00
_cell.angle_beta   90.00
_cell.angle_gamma   90.00
#
_symmetry.space_group_name_H-M   'P 1'
#
loop_
_entity.id
_entity.type
_entity.pdbx_description
1 polymer ?
#
loop_
_entity_poly.entity_id
_entity_poly.type
_entity_poly.pdbx_seq_one_letter_code
_entity_poly.pdbx_strand_id
1 'polypeptide(L)'
;MSDATSRFSGWIDLANPTRFVGLADKIIPWLAAVAAILLGVGLYMSFTAPEDFQQGITVRIMYIHVPFAWLAMMCYTIMAISALGTLVWRHPLADVALKSAAPIGATFTALALITGSIWG
;
A
#
# COMPACT_ATOMS: atom_id res chain seq x y z
N MET A 1 -36.30 -31.25 -12.22
CA MET A 1 -35.80 -30.58 -11.00
C MET A 1 -34.80 -29.55 -11.47
N SER A 2 -35.16 -28.28 -11.34
CA SER A 2 -34.49 -27.17 -12.04
C SER A 2 -33.07 -26.96 -11.50
N ASP A 3 -32.09 -27.05 -12.39
CA ASP A 3 -30.73 -26.55 -12.19
C ASP A 3 -30.77 -25.05 -11.86
N ALA A 4 -30.76 -24.71 -10.57
CA ALA A 4 -30.56 -23.34 -10.12
C ALA A 4 -29.06 -23.03 -10.13
N THR A 5 -28.49 -22.97 -11.33
CA THR A 5 -27.16 -22.40 -11.52
C THR A 5 -27.30 -20.87 -11.40
N SER A 6 -27.22 -20.31 -10.19
CA SER A 6 -27.09 -18.85 -10.05
C SER A 6 -25.64 -18.46 -10.40
N ARG A 7 -25.36 -18.46 -11.71
CA ARG A 7 -24.21 -17.77 -12.28
C ARG A 7 -24.46 -16.27 -12.15
N PHE A 8 -23.92 -15.66 -11.11
CA PHE A 8 -23.34 -14.31 -11.15
C PHE A 8 -22.48 -14.10 -9.89
N SER A 9 -21.34 -14.79 -9.92
CA SER A 9 -20.08 -14.36 -9.31
C SER A 9 -19.75 -12.95 -9.82
N GLY A 10 -19.21 -12.09 -8.96
CA GLY A 10 -18.76 -10.78 -9.40
C GLY A 10 -17.83 -10.12 -8.41
N TRP A 11 -18.38 -9.38 -7.46
CA TRP A 11 -17.58 -8.54 -6.56
C TRP A 11 -18.22 -8.41 -5.18
N ILE A 12 -19.55 -8.49 -5.10
CA ILE A 12 -20.33 -8.43 -3.86
C ILE A 12 -20.03 -9.62 -2.93
N ASP A 13 -19.72 -10.79 -3.48
CA ASP A 13 -19.34 -11.97 -2.69
C ASP A 13 -18.05 -11.77 -1.87
N LEU A 14 -17.19 -10.83 -2.30
CA LEU A 14 -15.95 -10.48 -1.58
C LEU A 14 -16.22 -9.56 -0.38
N ALA A 15 -17.44 -9.04 -0.22
CA ALA A 15 -17.82 -8.38 1.04
C ALA A 15 -17.86 -9.39 2.21
N ASN A 16 -17.96 -10.69 1.92
CA ASN A 16 -17.84 -11.74 2.92
C ASN A 16 -16.36 -11.88 3.37
N PRO A 17 -16.03 -11.66 4.65
CA PRO A 17 -14.66 -11.68 5.15
C PRO A 17 -13.91 -12.99 4.86
N THR A 18 -14.57 -14.14 4.99
CA THR A 18 -13.93 -15.45 4.81
C THR A 18 -13.52 -15.67 3.35
N ARG A 19 -14.38 -15.25 2.41
CA ARG A 19 -14.08 -15.36 0.97
C ARG A 19 -12.98 -14.38 0.56
N PHE A 20 -13.01 -13.17 1.12
CA PHE A 20 -11.97 -12.17 0.88
C PHE A 20 -10.61 -12.62 1.39
N VAL A 21 -10.52 -13.11 2.63
CA VAL A 21 -9.26 -13.58 3.22
C VAL A 21 -8.70 -14.77 2.44
N GLY A 22 -9.53 -15.74 2.05
CA GLY A 22 -9.07 -16.86 1.22
C GLY A 22 -8.52 -16.44 -0.15
N LEU A 23 -9.08 -15.39 -0.75
CA LEU A 23 -8.54 -14.79 -1.97
C LEU A 23 -7.22 -14.04 -1.68
N ALA A 24 -7.20 -13.24 -0.61
CA ALA A 24 -6.04 -12.47 -0.20
C ALA A 24 -4.83 -13.37 0.07
N ASP A 25 -5.00 -14.46 0.81
CA ASP A 25 -3.93 -15.42 1.12
C ASP A 25 -3.28 -16.01 -0.13
N LYS A 26 -4.07 -16.20 -1.20
CA LYS A 26 -3.57 -16.71 -2.48
C LYS A 26 -2.84 -15.65 -3.30
N ILE A 27 -3.26 -14.39 -3.21
CA ILE A 27 -2.73 -13.29 -4.05
C ILE A 27 -1.54 -12.58 -3.38
N ILE A 28 -1.56 -12.41 -2.07
CA ILE A 28 -0.52 -11.73 -1.28
C ILE A 28 0.90 -12.21 -1.60
N PRO A 29 1.23 -13.53 -1.69
CA PRO A 29 2.61 -13.94 -1.96
C PRO A 29 3.11 -13.46 -3.34
N TRP A 30 2.23 -13.44 -4.35
CA TRP A 30 2.58 -12.93 -5.67
C TRP A 30 2.76 -11.42 -5.67
N LEU A 31 1.87 -10.69 -5.01
CA LEU A 31 2.02 -9.24 -4.85
C LEU A 31 3.28 -8.88 -4.06
N ALA A 32 3.61 -9.64 -3.02
CA ALA A 32 4.83 -9.46 -2.25
C ALA A 32 6.08 -9.71 -3.11
N ALA A 33 6.08 -10.75 -3.94
CA ALA A 33 7.19 -11.02 -4.87
C ALA A 33 7.35 -9.87 -5.88
N VAL A 34 6.27 -9.41 -6.50
CA VAL A 34 6.30 -8.27 -7.44
C VAL A 34 6.77 -7.00 -6.73
N ALA A 35 6.26 -6.71 -5.53
CA ALA A 35 6.68 -5.55 -4.74
C ALA A 35 8.16 -5.61 -4.39
N ALA A 36 8.68 -6.77 -3.98
CA ALA A 36 10.10 -6.97 -3.68
C ALA A 36 10.99 -6.75 -4.92
N ILE A 37 10.57 -7.26 -6.09
CA ILE A 37 11.29 -7.06 -7.35
C ILE A 37 11.30 -5.58 -7.71
N LEU A 38 10.14 -4.91 -7.70
CA LEU A 38 10.04 -3.49 -8.04
C LEU A 38 10.82 -2.61 -7.07
N LEU A 39 10.80 -2.91 -5.76
CA LEU A 39 11.63 -2.22 -4.78
C LEU A 39 13.12 -2.43 -5.05
N GLY A 40 13.56 -3.66 -5.34
CA GLY A 40 14.96 -3.95 -5.66
C GLY A 40 15.45 -3.21 -6.90
N VAL A 41 14.65 -3.23 -7.97
CA VAL A 41 14.95 -2.52 -9.22
C VAL A 41 14.95 -1.01 -9.01
N GLY A 42 13.93 -0.46 -8.36
CA GLY A 42 13.83 0.98 -8.09
C GLY A 42 14.97 1.48 -7.20
N LEU A 43 15.36 0.70 -6.19
CA LEU A 43 16.48 1.02 -5.32
C LEU A 43 17.81 1.02 -6.10
N TYR A 44 18.04 0.01 -6.94
CA TYR A 44 19.21 -0.02 -7.82
C TYR A 44 19.26 1.21 -8.74
N MET A 45 18.14 1.52 -9.40
CA MET A 45 18.04 2.68 -10.28
C MET A 45 18.34 3.99 -9.55
N SER A 46 17.82 4.17 -8.34
CA SER A 46 18.06 5.35 -7.50
C SER A 46 19.56 5.58 -7.22
N PHE A 47 20.29 4.52 -6.86
CA PHE A 47 21.74 4.64 -6.62
C PHE A 47 22.56 4.89 -7.88
N THR A 48 22.08 4.42 -9.04
CA THR A 48 22.75 4.62 -10.34
C THR A 48 22.36 5.94 -11.02
N ALA A 49 21.44 6.71 -10.45
CA ALA A 49 20.98 7.95 -11.06
C ALA A 49 22.13 8.97 -11.19
N PRO A 50 22.25 9.68 -12.32
CA PRO A 50 23.25 10.74 -12.46
C PRO A 50 22.99 11.88 -11.48
N GLU A 51 24.02 12.67 -11.23
CA GLU A 51 23.90 13.86 -10.39
C GLU A 51 23.03 14.92 -11.08
N ASP A 52 22.21 15.61 -10.29
CA ASP A 52 21.42 16.72 -10.78
C ASP A 52 22.25 18.02 -10.82
N PHE A 53 21.90 18.94 -11.71
CA PHE A 53 22.62 20.20 -11.87
C PHE A 53 22.55 21.10 -10.63
N GLN A 54 21.42 21.12 -9.91
CA GLN A 54 21.22 21.97 -8.73
C GLN A 54 21.52 21.21 -7.43
N GLN A 55 21.14 19.94 -7.38
CA GLN A 55 21.22 19.14 -6.15
C GLN A 55 22.44 18.22 -6.09
N GLY A 56 23.18 18.05 -7.19
CA GLY A 56 24.31 17.12 -7.24
C GLY A 56 23.89 15.70 -6.86
N ILE A 57 24.64 15.07 -5.95
CA ILE A 57 24.37 13.71 -5.45
C ILE A 57 23.11 13.65 -4.58
N THR A 58 22.71 14.75 -3.91
CA THR A 58 21.60 14.72 -2.95
C THR A 58 20.24 14.46 -3.61
N VAL A 59 20.13 14.67 -4.93
CA VAL A 59 18.96 14.27 -5.73
C VAL A 59 18.59 12.79 -5.55
N ARG A 60 19.59 11.93 -5.30
CA ARG A 60 19.37 10.49 -5.10
C ARG A 60 18.50 10.21 -3.88
N ILE A 61 18.54 11.09 -2.87
CA ILE A 61 17.68 10.98 -1.69
C ILE A 61 16.21 11.21 -2.08
N MET A 62 15.92 12.11 -3.04
CA MET A 62 14.53 12.35 -3.48
C MET A 62 13.88 11.10 -4.06
N TYR A 63 14.63 10.27 -4.80
CA TYR A 63 14.12 9.01 -5.36
C TYR A 63 13.73 7.98 -4.29
N ILE A 64 14.15 8.18 -3.04
CA ILE A 64 13.78 7.37 -1.89
C ILE A 64 12.71 8.08 -1.05
N HIS A 65 12.94 9.37 -0.75
CA HIS A 65 12.07 10.19 0.08
C HIS A 65 10.66 10.39 -0.50
N VAL A 66 10.57 10.78 -1.78
CA VAL A 66 9.29 11.13 -2.40
C VAL A 66 8.33 9.92 -2.43
N PRO A 67 8.76 8.70 -2.83
CA PRO A 67 7.91 7.52 -2.71
C PRO A 67 7.46 7.23 -1.28
N PHE A 68 8.33 7.40 -0.27
CA PHE A 68 7.95 7.19 1.13
C PHE A 68 6.86 8.17 1.58
N ALA A 69 6.97 9.45 1.21
CA ALA A 69 5.95 10.45 1.52
C ALA A 69 4.61 10.11 0.85
N TRP A 70 4.62 9.69 -0.41
CA TRP A 70 3.39 9.28 -1.11
C TRP A 70 2.74 8.04 -0.49
N LEU A 71 3.52 7.02 -0.14
CA LEU A 71 2.99 5.81 0.52
C LEU A 71 2.44 6.12 1.92
N ALA A 72 3.11 7.00 2.68
CA ALA A 72 2.61 7.48 3.97
C ALA A 72 1.24 8.17 3.82
N MET A 73 1.13 9.15 2.92
CA MET A 73 -0.13 9.86 2.65
C MET A 73 -1.23 8.90 2.20
N MET A 74 -0.93 7.99 1.28
CA MET A 74 -1.89 6.98 0.80
C MET A 74 -2.41 6.11 1.95
N CYS A 75 -1.53 5.64 2.84
CA CYS A 75 -1.94 4.83 3.99
C CYS A 75 -2.86 5.63 4.93
N TYR A 76 -2.54 6.89 5.23
CA TYR A 76 -3.41 7.73 6.05
C TYR A 76 -4.76 8.02 5.38
N THR A 77 -4.80 8.20 4.06
CA THR A 77 -6.07 8.33 3.32
C THR A 77 -6.90 7.04 3.40
N ILE A 78 -6.28 5.87 3.22
CA ILE A 78 -6.94 4.57 3.36
C ILE A 78 -7.46 4.39 4.79
N MET A 79 -6.67 4.74 5.81
CA MET A 79 -7.10 4.69 7.21
C MET A 79 -8.29 5.61 7.46
N ALA A 80 -8.28 6.83 6.95
CA ALA A 80 -9.39 7.78 7.10
C ALA A 80 -10.68 7.25 6.46
N ILE A 81 -10.61 6.76 5.22
CA ILE A 81 -11.76 6.15 4.52
C ILE A 81 -12.24 4.90 5.26
N SER A 82 -11.32 4.06 5.73
CA SER A 82 -11.65 2.83 6.47
C SER A 82 -12.28 3.14 7.82
N ALA A 83 -11.81 4.18 8.53
CA ALA A 83 -12.41 4.63 9.79
C ALA A 83 -13.86 5.09 9.58
N LEU A 84 -14.14 5.84 8.50
CA LEU A 84 -15.50 6.21 8.11
C LEU A 84 -16.33 4.97 7.78
N GLY A 85 -15.75 4.03 7.02
CA GLY A 85 -16.34 2.72 6.70
C GLY A 85 -16.80 1.95 7.94
N THR A 86 -15.91 1.87 8.94
CA THR A 86 -16.17 1.20 10.22
C THR A 86 -17.17 1.96 11.08
N LEU A 87 -17.09 3.29 11.14
CA LEU A 87 -17.95 4.10 12.00
C LEU A 87 -19.40 4.18 11.50
N VAL A 88 -19.59 4.41 10.19
CA VAL A 88 -20.91 4.63 9.60
C VAL A 88 -21.62 3.32 9.29
N TRP A 89 -20.93 2.37 8.66
CA TRP A 89 -21.55 1.12 8.19
C TRP A 89 -21.21 -0.11 9.03
N ARG A 90 -20.30 0.00 10.00
CA ARG A 90 -19.78 -1.14 10.80
C ARG A 90 -19.26 -2.28 9.92
N HIS A 91 -18.65 -1.92 8.78
CA HIS A 91 -18.19 -2.91 7.81
C HIS A 91 -16.95 -3.66 8.33
N PRO A 92 -16.98 -5.00 8.48
CA PRO A 92 -15.90 -5.75 9.13
C PRO A 92 -14.56 -5.65 8.37
N LEU A 93 -14.58 -5.63 7.03
CA LEU A 93 -13.34 -5.46 6.26
C LEU A 93 -12.73 -4.06 6.40
N ALA A 94 -13.52 -3.03 6.74
CA ALA A 94 -12.99 -1.68 6.92
C ALA A 94 -12.14 -1.61 8.20
N ASP A 95 -12.53 -2.31 9.26
CA ASP A 95 -11.74 -2.43 10.49
C ASP A 95 -10.42 -3.18 10.25
N VAL A 96 -10.47 -4.27 9.47
CA VAL A 96 -9.26 -5.02 9.08
C VAL A 96 -8.31 -4.15 8.23
N ALA A 97 -8.84 -3.39 7.27
CA ALA A 97 -8.06 -2.50 6.42
C ALA A 97 -7.37 -1.40 7.25
N LEU A 98 -8.09 -0.78 8.19
CA LEU A 98 -7.55 0.24 9.09
C LEU A 98 -6.40 -0.30 9.94
N LYS A 99 -6.60 -1.46 10.58
CA LYS A 99 -5.58 -2.10 11.43
C LYS A 99 -4.34 -2.52 10.64
N SER A 100 -4.54 -2.96 9.39
CA SER A 100 -3.44 -3.34 8.50
C SER A 100 -2.66 -2.13 8.00
N ALA A 101 -3.35 -1.04 7.65
CA ALA A 101 -2.72 0.17 7.12
C ALA A 101 -1.95 0.98 8.18
N ALA A 102 -2.37 0.93 9.46
CA ALA A 102 -1.77 1.71 10.54
C ALA A 102 -0.25 1.53 10.71
N PRO A 103 0.29 0.31 10.90
CA PRO A 103 1.74 0.13 11.03
C PRO A 103 2.49 0.49 9.74
N ILE A 104 1.91 0.20 8.57
CA ILE A 104 2.52 0.50 7.27
C ILE A 104 2.67 2.02 7.10
N GLY A 105 1.60 2.77 7.35
CA GLY A 105 1.59 4.23 7.29
C GLY A 105 2.58 4.86 8.26
N ALA A 106 2.65 4.36 9.49
CA ALA A 106 3.62 4.82 10.49
C ALA A 106 5.06 4.58 10.06
N THR A 107 5.38 3.40 9.50
CA THR A 107 6.72 3.10 8.99
C THR A 107 7.12 4.04 7.85
N PHE A 108 6.27 4.21 6.83
CA PHE A 108 6.59 5.10 5.71
C PHE A 108 6.66 6.57 6.13
N THR A 109 5.90 6.97 7.14
CA THR A 109 5.99 8.32 7.72
C THR A 109 7.32 8.52 8.42
N ALA A 110 7.74 7.58 9.27
CA ALA A 110 9.05 7.64 9.92
C ALA A 110 10.19 7.71 8.87
N LEU A 111 10.13 6.86 7.85
CA LEU A 111 11.10 6.88 6.75
C LEU A 111 11.09 8.19 5.98
N ALA A 112 9.91 8.75 5.68
CA ALA A 112 9.78 10.05 5.01
C ALA A 112 10.37 11.18 5.88
N LEU A 113 10.09 11.21 7.18
CA LEU A 113 10.65 12.21 8.09
C LEU A 113 12.17 12.12 8.19
N ILE A 114 12.72 10.90 8.34
CA ILE A 114 14.17 10.67 8.39
C ILE A 114 14.84 11.08 7.08
N THR A 115 14.32 10.63 5.95
CA THR A 115 14.93 10.96 4.64
C THR A 115 14.75 12.44 4.29
N GLY A 116 13.64 13.05 4.69
CA GLY A 116 13.36 14.47 4.49
C GLY A 116 14.29 15.36 5.31
N SER A 117 14.59 14.98 6.56
CA SER A 117 15.52 15.75 7.41
C SER A 117 16.99 15.61 6.98
N ILE A 118 17.34 14.58 6.21
CA ILE A 118 18.69 14.41 5.62
C ILE A 118 18.81 15.20 4.31
N TRP A 119 17.70 15.34 3.57
CA TRP A 119 17.68 16.02 2.26
C TRP A 119 17.47 17.53 2.35
N GLY A 120 16.62 18.01 3.26
CA GLY A 120 16.33 19.43 3.48
C GLY A 120 17.41 20.15 4.27
#